data_AF-A0A371E374-F1
#
_entry.id   AF-A0A371E374-F1
#
_cell.length_a   1.000
_cell.length_b   1.000
_cell.length_c   1.000
_cell.angle_alpha   90.00
_cell.angle_beta   90.00
_cell.angle_gamma   90.00
#
_symmetry.space_group_name_H-M   'P 1'
#
loop_
_entity.id
_entity.type
_entity.pdbx_description
1 polymer ?
#
loop_
_entity_poly.entity_id
_entity_poly.type
_entity_poly.pdbx_seq_one_letter_code
_entity_poly.pdbx_strand_id
1 'polypeptide(L)'
;MGKSKVLVVGGSGYIGRRIVRASLALGHETYVIQRRELGLQIEKLQILLSLKKQGAHLVEASFSDHKSLVDAVKQVDVVISAISGVHIRTHSIALQLQLVQAIKEAGNVKKNRL
;
A
#
# COMPACT_ATOMS: atom_id res chain seq x y z
N MET A 1 7.58 21.88 -5.39
CA MET A 1 7.00 20.86 -4.47
C MET A 1 7.82 19.60 -4.58
N GLY A 2 8.40 19.12 -3.46
CA GLY A 2 9.25 17.92 -3.45
C GLY A 2 8.48 16.64 -3.75
N LYS A 3 9.19 15.58 -4.14
CA LYS A 3 8.61 14.25 -4.35
C LYS A 3 8.17 13.66 -3.01
N SER A 4 6.91 13.27 -2.90
CA SER A 4 6.39 12.56 -1.71
C SER A 4 6.79 11.09 -1.70
N LYS A 5 6.94 10.51 -0.51
CA LYS A 5 6.96 9.07 -0.28
C LYS A 5 5.53 8.54 -0.27
N VAL A 6 5.22 7.54 -1.09
CA VAL A 6 3.85 7.06 -1.31
C VAL A 6 3.75 5.57 -0.96
N LEU A 7 2.84 5.21 -0.07
CA LEU A 7 2.47 3.81 0.18
C LEU A 7 1.22 3.45 -0.62
N VAL A 8 1.30 2.41 -1.46
CA VAL A 8 0.15 1.85 -2.18
C VAL A 8 -0.26 0.52 -1.54
N VAL A 9 -1.43 0.51 -0.93
CA VAL A 9 -2.06 -0.69 -0.37
C VAL A 9 -2.88 -1.39 -1.45
N GLY A 10 -2.69 -2.70 -1.62
CA GLY A 10 -3.32 -3.44 -2.72
C GLY A 10 -2.63 -3.25 -4.07
N GLY A 11 -1.33 -2.89 -4.07
CA GLY A 11 -0.56 -2.61 -5.29
C GLY A 11 -0.42 -3.76 -6.29
N SER A 12 -0.69 -5.01 -5.91
CA SER A 12 -0.74 -6.15 -6.84
C SER A 12 -2.10 -6.34 -7.54
N GLY A 13 -3.12 -5.59 -7.13
CA GLY A 13 -4.45 -5.62 -7.75
C GLY A 13 -4.50 -4.92 -9.12
N TYR A 14 -5.63 -5.06 -9.81
CA TYR A 14 -5.85 -4.51 -11.16
C TYR A 14 -5.59 -3.00 -11.26
N ILE A 15 -6.19 -2.22 -10.34
CA ILE A 15 -5.98 -0.76 -10.26
C ILE A 15 -4.67 -0.45 -9.54
N GLY A 16 -4.37 -1.15 -8.44
CA GLY A 16 -3.17 -0.93 -7.63
C GLY A 16 -1.88 -0.92 -8.45
N ARG A 17 -1.70 -1.89 -9.36
CA ARG A 17 -0.47 -1.95 -10.18
C ARG A 17 -0.29 -0.76 -11.11
N ARG A 18 -1.40 -0.19 -11.59
CA ARG A 18 -1.39 1.00 -12.46
C ARG A 18 -1.05 2.24 -11.65
N ILE A 19 -1.58 2.35 -10.44
CA ILE A 19 -1.25 3.42 -9.49
C ILE A 19 0.25 3.38 -9.14
N VAL A 20 0.80 2.21 -8.81
CA VAL A 20 2.24 2.08 -8.51
C VAL A 20 3.10 2.56 -9.68
N ARG A 21 2.79 2.11 -10.91
CA ARG A 21 3.54 2.53 -12.10
C ARG A 21 3.45 4.03 -12.35
N ALA A 22 2.27 4.63 -12.17
CA ALA A 22 2.10 6.07 -12.32
C ALA A 22 2.88 6.84 -11.24
N SER A 23 2.86 6.38 -9.99
CA SER A 23 3.62 6.97 -8.88
C SER A 23 5.12 6.96 -9.17
N LEU A 24 5.66 5.84 -9.64
CA LEU A 24 7.05 5.70 -10.07
C LEU A 24 7.39 6.61 -11.26
N ALA A 25 6.54 6.64 -12.30
CA ALA A 25 6.75 7.48 -13.49
C ALA A 25 6.74 8.99 -13.15
N LEU A 26 5.96 9.39 -12.14
CA LEU A 26 5.98 10.75 -11.60
C LEU A 26 7.15 10.99 -10.64
N GLY A 27 8.04 10.02 -10.42
CA GLY A 27 9.26 10.16 -9.62
C GLY A 27 9.03 10.16 -8.11
N HIS A 28 7.93 9.57 -7.64
CA HIS A 28 7.68 9.38 -6.21
C HIS A 28 8.42 8.15 -5.69
N GLU A 29 8.99 8.24 -4.48
CA GLU A 29 9.50 7.08 -3.77
C GLU A 29 8.30 6.21 -3.39
N THR A 30 8.17 5.06 -4.05
CA THR A 30 6.92 4.29 -4.03
C THR A 30 7.10 2.99 -3.25
N TYR A 31 6.29 2.83 -2.22
CA TYR A 31 6.22 1.69 -1.33
C TYR A 31 4.97 0.86 -1.63
N VAL A 32 5.06 -0.46 -1.57
CA VAL A 32 3.96 -1.39 -1.85
C VAL A 32 3.89 -2.45 -0.77
N ILE A 33 2.71 -2.66 -0.18
CA ILE A 33 2.53 -3.72 0.82
C ILE A 33 2.66 -5.10 0.18
N GLN A 34 3.55 -5.91 0.75
CA GLN A 34 3.69 -7.34 0.54
C GLN A 34 3.18 -8.07 1.79
N ARG A 35 2.18 -8.93 1.64
CA ARG A 35 1.72 -9.80 2.73
C ARG A 35 2.54 -11.08 2.77
N ARG A 36 2.93 -11.54 3.97
CA ARG A 36 3.68 -12.81 4.18
C ARG A 36 3.00 -14.03 3.51
N GLU A 37 1.67 -14.08 3.57
CA GLU A 37 0.86 -15.18 3.04
C GLU A 37 0.81 -15.25 1.50
N LEU A 38 1.48 -14.34 0.78
CA LEU A 38 1.51 -14.33 -0.69
C LEU A 38 2.32 -15.48 -1.31
N GLY A 39 3.08 -16.24 -0.51
CA GLY A 39 3.82 -17.45 -0.95
C GLY A 39 2.99 -18.42 -1.81
N LEU A 40 1.68 -18.47 -1.56
CA LEU A 40 0.74 -19.36 -2.24
C LEU A 40 0.12 -18.77 -3.51
N GLN A 41 0.40 -17.49 -3.83
CA GLN A 41 -0.19 -16.75 -4.97
C GLN A 41 0.91 -16.28 -5.92
N ILE A 42 1.45 -17.21 -6.71
CA ILE A 42 2.59 -17.01 -7.62
C ILE A 42 2.39 -15.79 -8.54
N GLU A 43 1.20 -15.61 -9.11
CA GLU A 43 0.90 -14.46 -9.98
C GLU A 43 1.08 -13.11 -9.26
N LYS A 44 0.59 -13.00 -8.02
CA LYS A 44 0.73 -11.76 -7.25
C LYS A 44 2.18 -11.50 -6.85
N LEU A 45 2.94 -12.56 -6.55
CA LEU A 45 4.37 -12.45 -6.29
C LEU A 45 5.13 -11.97 -7.53
N GLN A 46 4.85 -12.52 -8.72
CA GLN A 46 5.46 -12.07 -9.97
C GLN A 46 5.16 -10.58 -10.23
N ILE A 47 3.94 -10.13 -9.97
CA ILE A 47 3.59 -8.71 -10.07
C ILE A 47 4.40 -7.86 -9.10
N LEU A 48 4.49 -8.24 -7.81
CA LEU A 48 5.27 -7.49 -6.82
C LEU A 48 6.76 -7.44 -7.17
N LEU A 49 7.33 -8.55 -7.62
CA LEU A 49 8.73 -8.60 -8.08
C LEU A 49 8.95 -7.74 -9.32
N SER A 50 7.99 -7.71 -10.25
CA SER A 50 8.03 -6.81 -11.41
C SER A 50 7.99 -5.34 -11.01
N LEU A 51 7.16 -4.97 -10.02
CA LEU A 51 7.12 -3.61 -9.48
C LEU A 51 8.42 -3.27 -8.74
N LYS A 52 9.00 -4.21 -7.98
CA LYS A 52 10.30 -4.03 -7.33
C LYS A 52 11.42 -3.78 -8.36
N LYS A 53 11.44 -4.54 -9.46
CA LYS A 53 12.37 -4.32 -10.58
C LYS A 53 12.21 -2.94 -11.23
N GLN A 54 11.03 -2.32 -11.15
CA GLN A 54 10.75 -0.96 -11.64
C GLN A 54 11.10 0.13 -10.62
N GLY A 55 11.64 -0.23 -9.44
CA GLY A 55 12.06 0.72 -8.42
C GLY A 55 11.10 0.87 -7.24
N ALA A 56 10.03 0.06 -7.14
CA ALA A 56 9.18 0.07 -5.95
C ALA A 56 9.87 -0.61 -4.75
N HIS A 57 9.67 -0.05 -3.55
CA HIS A 57 10.05 -0.67 -2.29
C HIS A 57 8.94 -1.60 -1.82
N LEU A 58 9.25 -2.88 -1.60
CA LEU A 58 8.29 -3.81 -1.00
C LEU A 58 8.40 -3.70 0.52
N VAL A 59 7.27 -3.46 1.18
CA VAL A 59 7.16 -3.39 2.65
C VAL A 59 6.30 -4.52 3.13
N GLU A 60 6.83 -5.29 4.08
CA GLU A 60 6.07 -6.36 4.68
C GLU A 60 5.10 -5.81 5.73
N ALA A 61 3.80 -6.00 5.52
CA ALA A 61 2.77 -5.60 6.47
C ALA A 61 1.50 -6.44 6.29
N SER A 62 0.72 -6.58 7.36
CA SER A 62 -0.52 -7.34 7.37
C SER A 62 -1.65 -6.60 8.09
N PHE A 63 -2.87 -6.76 7.59
CA PHE A 63 -4.07 -6.27 8.28
C PHE A 63 -4.40 -7.02 9.57
N SER A 64 -3.84 -8.22 9.74
CA SER A 64 -3.90 -8.94 11.02
C SER A 64 -2.85 -8.48 12.04
N ASP A 65 -1.89 -7.64 11.63
CA ASP A 65 -0.83 -7.10 12.48
C ASP A 65 -0.83 -5.57 12.39
N HIS A 66 -1.58 -4.94 13.30
CA HIS A 66 -1.73 -3.49 13.34
C HIS A 66 -0.39 -2.75 13.47
N LYS A 67 0.55 -3.29 14.24
CA LYS A 67 1.87 -2.66 14.43
C LYS A 67 2.63 -2.61 13.10
N SER A 68 2.60 -3.69 12.34
CA SER A 68 3.23 -3.72 11.00
C SER A 68 2.64 -2.67 10.05
N LEU A 69 1.33 -2.41 10.13
CA LEU A 69 0.68 -1.36 9.33
C LEU A 69 1.14 0.04 9.79
N VAL A 70 1.18 0.29 11.08
CA VAL A 70 1.66 1.57 11.63
C VAL A 70 3.10 1.83 11.22
N ASP A 71 3.98 0.83 11.34
CA ASP A 71 5.38 0.94 10.97
C ASP A 71 5.58 1.13 9.46
N ALA A 72 4.72 0.54 8.62
CA ALA A 72 4.70 0.82 7.18
C ALA A 72 4.25 2.25 6.87
N VAL A 73 3.22 2.75 7.56
CA VAL A 73 2.69 4.11 7.36
C VAL A 73 3.70 5.17 7.80
N LYS A 74 4.44 4.95 8.89
CA LYS A 74 5.49 5.87 9.38
C LYS A 74 6.60 6.17 8.36
N GLN A 75 6.77 5.31 7.36
CA GLN A 75 7.80 5.47 6.33
C GLN A 75 7.43 6.44 5.20
N VAL A 76 6.15 6.84 5.11
CA VAL A 76 5.63 7.55 3.93
C VAL A 76 4.90 8.85 4.25
N ASP A 77 4.72 9.72 3.27
CA ASP A 77 3.95 10.97 3.43
C ASP A 77 2.47 10.80 3.04
N VAL A 78 2.20 9.88 2.12
CA VAL A 78 0.91 9.68 1.46
C VAL A 78 0.58 8.20 1.42
N VAL A 79 -0.68 7.85 1.71
CA VAL A 79 -1.20 6.48 1.60
C VAL A 79 -2.31 6.44 0.56
N ILE A 80 -2.22 5.52 -0.39
CA ILE A 80 -3.25 5.24 -1.40
C ILE A 80 -3.77 3.83 -1.19
N SER A 81 -5.07 3.69 -0.90
CA SER A 81 -5.72 2.38 -0.79
C SER A 81 -6.37 1.99 -2.12
N ALA A 82 -5.90 0.89 -2.71
CA ALA A 82 -6.46 0.28 -3.92
C ALA A 82 -7.00 -1.13 -3.64
N ILE A 83 -7.47 -1.38 -2.40
CA ILE A 83 -8.08 -2.65 -2.01
C ILE A 83 -9.41 -2.82 -2.76
N SER A 84 -9.53 -3.90 -3.53
CA SER A 84 -10.75 -4.22 -4.27
C SER A 84 -11.80 -4.86 -3.36
N GLY A 85 -13.03 -4.36 -3.41
CA GLY A 85 -14.18 -4.85 -2.63
C GLY A 85 -14.81 -6.15 -3.12
N VAL A 86 -14.26 -6.78 -4.17
CA VAL A 86 -14.92 -7.91 -4.86
C VAL A 86 -14.82 -9.24 -4.09
N HIS A 87 -13.94 -9.35 -3.09
CA HIS A 87 -13.88 -10.51 -2.18
C HIS A 87 -14.64 -10.24 -0.87
N ILE A 88 -15.98 -10.20 -0.94
CA ILE A 88 -16.90 -10.06 0.21
C ILE A 88 -17.08 -8.61 0.68
N ARG A 89 -18.25 -8.05 0.39
CA ARG A 89 -18.64 -6.65 0.64
C ARG A 89 -18.53 -6.18 2.10
N THR A 90 -18.33 -7.10 3.05
CA THR A 90 -18.18 -6.83 4.48
C THR A 90 -16.71 -6.72 4.94
N HIS A 91 -15.77 -7.39 4.28
CA HIS A 91 -14.37 -7.41 4.76
C HIS A 91 -13.57 -6.18 4.38
N SER A 92 -13.81 -5.58 3.21
CA SER A 92 -13.00 -4.46 2.73
C SER A 92 -13.17 -3.18 3.55
N ILE A 93 -14.37 -2.94 4.10
CA ILE A 93 -14.62 -1.81 5.01
C ILE A 93 -13.83 -1.98 6.31
N ALA A 94 -13.86 -3.18 6.90
CA ALA A 94 -13.10 -3.47 8.12
C ALA A 94 -11.58 -3.28 7.91
N LEU A 95 -11.05 -3.74 6.79
CA LEU A 95 -9.64 -3.51 6.43
C LEU A 95 -9.32 -2.02 6.27
N GLN A 96 -10.19 -1.26 5.62
CA GLN A 96 -10.00 0.19 5.49
C GLN A 96 -10.07 0.91 6.84
N LEU A 97 -10.94 0.49 7.76
CA LEU A 97 -10.98 1.02 9.13
C LEU A 97 -9.67 0.76 9.89
N GLN A 98 -9.10 -0.44 9.78
CA GLN A 98 -7.78 -0.76 10.36
C GLN A 98 -6.69 0.14 9.77
N LEU A 99 -6.69 0.36 8.44
CA LEU A 99 -5.74 1.26 7.79
C LEU A 99 -5.89 2.70 8.30
N VAL A 100 -7.12 3.20 8.43
CA VAL A 100 -7.39 4.54 8.97
C VAL A 100 -6.88 4.67 10.40
N GLN A 101 -7.09 3.65 11.23
CA GLN A 101 -6.57 3.65 12.60
C GLN A 101 -5.04 3.68 12.62
N ALA A 102 -4.38 2.90 11.75
CA ALA A 102 -2.92 2.92 11.62
C ALA A 102 -2.41 4.29 11.15
N ILE A 103 -3.09 4.93 10.19
CA ILE A 103 -2.78 6.30 9.72
C ILE A 103 -2.92 7.30 10.86
N LYS A 104 -4.00 7.22 11.64
CA LYS A 104 -4.24 8.10 12.78
C LYS A 104 -3.13 7.97 13.83
N GLU A 105 -2.71 6.75 14.12
CA GLU A 105 -1.66 6.47 15.10
C GLU A 105 -0.27 6.89 14.62
N ALA A 106 0.05 6.67 13.34
CA ALA A 106 1.34 7.03 12.77
C ALA A 106 1.57 8.55 12.72
N GLY A 107 0.49 9.33 12.50
CA GLY A 107 0.49 10.80 12.66
C GLY A 107 1.26 11.59 11.60
N ASN A 108 1.96 10.92 10.67
CA ASN A 108 2.84 11.52 9.67
C ASN A 108 2.22 11.69 8.27
N VAL A 109 1.03 11.10 8.02
CA VAL A 109 0.37 11.19 6.72
C VAL A 109 -0.24 12.58 6.52
N LYS A 110 0.08 13.23 5.40
CA LYS A 110 -0.38 14.57 5.07
C LYS A 110 -1.92 14.60 4.96
N LYS A 111 -2.56 15.46 5.76
CA LYS A 111 -3.97 15.81 5.59
C LYS A 111 -4.03 16.99 4.63
N ASN A 112 -4.40 16.77 3.38
CA ASN A 112 -4.82 17.89 2.55
C ASN A 112 -6.13 18.43 3.13
N ARG A 113 -6.08 19.65 3.69
CA ARG A 113 -7.25 20.54 3.65
C ARG A 113 -7.42 20.90 2.17
N LEU A 114 -8.50 20.40 1.57
CA LEU A 114 -9.03 20.97 0.33
C LEU A 114 -9.57 22.37 0.64
#